data_AF-A0A5C3PQV9-F1
#
_entry.id   AF-A0A5C3PQV9-F1
#
_cell.length_a   1.000
_cell.length_b   1.000
_cell.length_c   1.000
_cell.angle_alpha   90.00
_cell.angle_beta   90.00
_cell.angle_gamma   90.00
#
_symmetry.space_group_name_H-M   'P 1'
#
loop_
_entity.id
_entity.type
_entity.pdbx_description
1 polymer ?
#
loop_
_entity_poly.entity_id
_entity_poly.type
_entity_poly.pdbx_seq_one_letter_code
_entity_poly.pdbx_strand_id
1 'polypeptide(L)'
;QEEEHDPHFEPVIKLTQQVETKTNEEDEEVVFKMRAKLFRFAADSSEWKERGTGDVRLLQHKETKKIRLVMRRDKTHKVCANHAITSDMRLQPNIGSDRSWVWKVTADYSENPPTAETLAIRFANAENAQQFKDEFEKAQATNAGLAGGSPAEEKKEEAPAAEVKEEPKAEEKSEEKAEEKAEEKAEEKAEEVKKEE
;
A
#
# COMPACT_ATOMS: atom_id res chain seq x y z
N GLN A 1 29.23 -47.41 10.14
CA GLN A 1 28.68 -46.16 10.69
C GLN A 1 29.89 -45.32 11.04
N GLU A 2 30.15 -44.26 10.28
CA GLU A 2 31.15 -43.26 10.66
C GLU A 2 30.49 -42.34 11.69
N GLU A 3 31.11 -42.14 12.85
CA GLU A 3 30.66 -41.11 13.80
C GLU A 3 30.87 -39.73 13.18
N GLU A 4 29.79 -38.98 12.98
CA GLU A 4 29.88 -37.60 12.54
C GLU A 4 30.59 -36.76 13.62
N HIS A 5 31.60 -36.01 13.20
CA HIS A 5 32.36 -35.11 14.07
C HIS A 5 31.47 -33.93 14.52
N ASP A 6 30.97 -33.99 15.76
CA ASP A 6 30.12 -32.97 16.40
C ASP A 6 30.90 -32.19 17.49
N PRO A 7 31.59 -31.09 17.14
CA PRO A 7 32.36 -30.31 18.09
C PRO A 7 31.47 -29.52 19.05
N HIS A 8 31.70 -29.69 20.36
CA HIS A 8 30.99 -28.97 21.40
C HIS A 8 31.58 -27.57 21.64
N PHE A 9 30.70 -26.57 21.81
CA PHE A 9 31.07 -25.19 22.14
C PHE A 9 30.34 -24.71 23.40
N GLU A 10 31.07 -24.12 24.34
CA GLU A 10 30.46 -23.49 25.52
C GLU A 10 29.78 -22.15 25.13
N PRO A 11 28.51 -21.92 25.53
CA PRO A 11 27.81 -20.68 25.21
C PRO A 11 28.40 -19.46 25.94
N VAL A 12 28.82 -18.45 25.17
CA VAL A 12 29.30 -17.16 25.70
C VAL A 12 28.17 -16.37 26.39
N ILE A 13 26.94 -16.51 25.91
CA ILE A 13 25.75 -15.84 26.44
C ILE A 13 24.67 -16.89 26.70
N LYS A 14 24.15 -16.89 27.93
CA LYS A 14 23.03 -17.75 28.33
C LYS A 14 21.74 -16.94 28.27
N LEU A 15 20.88 -17.25 27.32
CA LEU A 15 19.52 -16.69 27.24
C LEU A 15 18.65 -17.39 28.30
N THR A 16 18.68 -16.89 29.53
CA THR A 16 18.02 -17.52 30.69
C THR A 16 16.52 -17.26 30.77
N GLN A 17 16.02 -16.23 30.08
CA GLN A 17 14.62 -15.84 30.09
C GLN A 17 14.00 -16.10 28.72
N GLN A 18 12.93 -16.88 28.70
CA GLN A 18 12.08 -16.98 27.52
C GLN A 18 11.33 -15.67 27.37
N VAL A 19 11.62 -14.94 26.28
CA VAL A 19 10.93 -13.69 25.96
C VAL A 19 9.61 -14.03 25.28
N GLU A 20 8.50 -13.51 25.80
CA GLU A 20 7.22 -13.56 25.11
C GLU A 20 7.33 -12.75 23.82
N THR A 21 7.13 -13.43 22.68
CA THR A 21 7.21 -12.79 21.36
C THR A 21 5.81 -12.37 20.92
N LYS A 22 5.62 -11.07 20.73
CA LYS A 22 4.38 -10.52 20.17
C LYS A 22 4.58 -10.18 18.70
N THR A 23 3.61 -10.52 17.88
CA THR A 23 3.64 -10.23 16.43
C THR A 23 3.21 -8.79 16.13
N ASN A 24 2.45 -8.18 17.05
CA ASN A 24 1.76 -6.89 16.89
C ASN A 24 0.73 -6.93 15.75
N GLU A 25 0.07 -8.08 15.64
CA GLU A 25 -0.99 -8.40 14.67
C GLU A 25 -2.19 -9.05 15.39
N GLU A 26 -2.17 -9.12 16.74
CA GLU A 26 -3.17 -9.80 17.57
C GLU A 26 -4.55 -9.10 17.53
N ASP A 27 -4.55 -7.79 17.30
CA ASP A 27 -5.74 -6.95 17.20
C ASP A 27 -6.28 -6.83 15.77
N GLU A 28 -5.80 -7.68 14.86
CA GLU A 28 -6.17 -7.65 13.45
C GLU A 28 -6.72 -9.00 12.97
N GLU A 29 -7.55 -8.94 11.94
CA GLU A 29 -8.11 -10.09 11.25
C GLU A 29 -7.55 -10.17 9.83
N VAL A 30 -7.22 -11.39 9.39
CA VAL A 30 -6.68 -11.64 8.05
C VAL A 30 -7.84 -11.66 7.07
N VAL A 31 -8.00 -10.60 6.27
CA VAL A 31 -9.04 -10.54 5.23
C VAL A 31 -8.59 -11.18 3.92
N PHE A 32 -7.28 -11.18 3.66
CA PHE A 32 -6.67 -11.85 2.52
C PHE A 32 -5.31 -12.43 2.90
N LYS A 33 -4.99 -13.61 2.36
CA LYS A 33 -3.68 -14.25 2.51
C LYS A 33 -3.32 -15.01 1.25
N MET A 34 -2.16 -14.74 0.68
CA MET A 34 -1.68 -15.46 -0.49
C MET A 34 -0.16 -15.48 -0.58
N ARG A 35 0.38 -16.57 -1.13
CA ARG A 35 1.80 -16.71 -1.44
C ARG A 35 2.20 -15.77 -2.58
N ALA A 36 3.27 -15.01 -2.38
CA ALA A 36 3.80 -14.09 -3.39
C ALA A 36 5.32 -13.89 -3.30
N LYS A 37 5.87 -13.26 -4.32
CA LYS A 37 7.24 -12.71 -4.32
C LYS A 37 7.16 -11.19 -4.51
N LEU A 38 7.81 -10.45 -3.62
CA LEU A 38 7.85 -9.00 -3.61
C LEU A 38 9.22 -8.48 -4.06
N PHE A 39 9.20 -7.43 -4.86
CA PHE A 39 10.34 -6.71 -5.39
C PHE A 39 10.23 -5.23 -5.02
N ARG A 40 11.40 -4.59 -4.91
CA ARG A 40 11.55 -3.14 -4.76
C ARG A 40 12.29 -2.62 -5.99
N PHE A 41 11.87 -1.47 -6.50
CA PHE A 41 12.63 -0.75 -7.51
C PHE A 41 13.78 0.01 -6.85
N ALA A 42 15.01 -0.23 -7.31
CA ALA A 42 16.21 0.48 -6.90
C ALA A 42 16.48 1.61 -7.89
N ALA A 43 16.17 2.86 -7.50
CA ALA A 43 16.26 4.01 -8.39
C ALA A 43 17.70 4.37 -8.78
N ASP A 44 18.67 4.04 -7.92
CA ASP A 44 20.11 4.20 -8.13
C ASP A 44 20.64 3.35 -9.29
N SER A 45 20.18 2.12 -9.41
CA SER A 45 20.58 1.19 -10.48
C SER A 45 19.51 0.97 -11.55
N SER A 46 18.35 1.61 -11.41
CA SER A 46 17.18 1.45 -12.30
C SER A 46 16.78 -0.02 -12.51
N GLU A 47 16.81 -0.83 -11.45
CA GLU A 47 16.54 -2.27 -11.51
C GLU A 47 15.56 -2.74 -10.43
N TRP A 48 14.94 -3.90 -10.67
CA TRP A 48 14.11 -4.58 -9.67
C TRP A 48 14.95 -5.50 -8.80
N LYS A 49 14.99 -5.26 -7.49
CA LYS A 49 15.64 -6.12 -6.50
C LYS A 49 14.61 -6.95 -5.75
N GLU A 50 14.89 -8.24 -5.54
CA GLU A 50 14.02 -9.07 -4.70
C GLU A 50 14.02 -8.53 -3.27
N ARG A 51 12.82 -8.23 -2.75
CA ARG A 51 12.64 -7.72 -1.40
C ARG A 51 12.28 -8.86 -0.44
N GLY A 52 11.47 -9.81 -0.88
CA GLY A 52 11.13 -10.99 -0.08
C GLY A 52 10.17 -11.95 -0.78
N THR A 53 10.20 -13.21 -0.33
CA THR A 53 9.25 -14.25 -0.74
C THR A 53 8.54 -14.78 0.51
N GLY A 54 7.21 -14.89 0.45
CA GLY A 54 6.39 -15.24 1.61
C GLY A 54 4.90 -15.04 1.38
N ASP A 55 4.12 -15.03 2.46
CA ASP A 55 2.68 -14.76 2.40
C ASP A 55 2.42 -13.25 2.53
N VAL A 56 1.80 -12.65 1.51
CA VAL A 56 1.21 -11.32 1.62
C VAL A 56 -0.13 -11.44 2.32
N ARG A 57 -0.37 -10.55 3.29
CA ARG A 57 -1.62 -10.50 4.06
C ARG A 57 -2.19 -9.08 4.03
N LEU A 58 -3.50 -9.00 3.89
CA LEU A 58 -4.25 -7.79 4.21
C LEU A 58 -4.86 -8.00 5.59
N LEU A 59 -4.53 -7.11 6.52
CA LEU A 59 -4.92 -7.21 7.93
C LEU A 59 -5.85 -6.06 8.26
N GLN A 60 -7.06 -6.37 8.74
CA GLN A 60 -8.03 -5.40 9.21
C GLN A 60 -7.99 -5.29 10.73
N HIS A 61 -7.79 -4.10 11.26
CA HIS A 61 -7.84 -3.86 12.70
C HIS A 61 -9.27 -4.04 13.24
N LYS A 62 -9.42 -4.80 14.34
CA LYS A 62 -10.72 -5.18 14.92
C LYS A 62 -11.56 -3.98 15.33
N GLU A 63 -10.94 -2.97 15.95
CA GLU A 63 -11.61 -1.74 16.39
C GLU A 63 -11.72 -0.69 15.28
N THR A 64 -10.57 -0.18 14.79
CA THR A 64 -10.55 0.93 13.82
C THR A 64 -11.02 0.55 12.41
N LYS A 65 -11.15 -0.74 12.11
CA LYS A 65 -11.48 -1.30 10.78
C LYS A 65 -10.50 -0.91 9.65
N LYS A 66 -9.41 -0.23 9.98
CA LYS A 66 -8.34 0.13 9.03
C LYS A 66 -7.62 -1.13 8.55
N ILE A 67 -7.31 -1.16 7.26
CA ILE A 67 -6.64 -2.28 6.61
C ILE A 67 -5.22 -1.89 6.22
N ARG A 68 -4.25 -2.75 6.56
CA ARG A 68 -2.85 -2.62 6.12
C ARG A 68 -2.38 -3.87 5.38
N LEU A 69 -1.36 -3.70 4.56
CA LEU A 69 -0.64 -4.80 3.92
C LEU A 69 0.57 -5.16 4.77
N VAL A 70 0.70 -6.44 5.13
CA VAL A 70 1.88 -6.99 5.82
C VAL A 70 2.38 -8.22 5.06
N MET A 71 3.68 -8.27 4.81
CA MET A 71 4.34 -9.44 4.22
C MET A 71 5.60 -9.79 5.00
N ARG A 72 5.80 -11.09 5.27
CA ARG A 72 7.00 -11.60 5.96
C ARG A 72 7.72 -12.60 5.09
N ARG A 73 9.05 -12.60 5.17
CA ARG A 73 9.92 -13.56 4.47
C ARG A 73 9.82 -14.94 5.12
N ASP A 74 9.84 -15.99 4.30
CA ASP A 74 9.94 -17.36 4.80
C ASP A 74 11.17 -17.57 5.67
N LYS A 75 11.06 -18.51 6.62
CA LYS A 75 12.11 -18.99 7.54
C LYS A 75 12.62 -17.93 8.53
N THR A 76 12.90 -16.73 8.05
CA THR A 76 13.41 -15.61 8.86
C THR A 76 12.30 -14.83 9.56
N HIS A 77 11.06 -14.91 9.05
CA HIS A 77 9.90 -14.17 9.54
C HIS A 77 10.07 -12.63 9.60
N LYS A 78 11.13 -12.10 8.97
CA LYS A 78 11.37 -10.67 8.85
C LYS A 78 10.30 -10.02 7.97
N VAL A 79 9.78 -8.90 8.42
CA VAL A 79 8.84 -8.08 7.64
C VAL A 79 9.56 -7.57 6.38
N CYS A 80 8.91 -7.67 5.23
CA CYS A 80 9.40 -7.16 3.96
C CYS A 80 8.39 -6.24 3.24
N ALA A 81 7.21 -6.02 3.83
CA ALA A 81 6.31 -4.92 3.53
C ALA A 81 5.40 -4.69 4.74
N ASN A 82 5.14 -3.43 5.08
CA ASN A 82 4.22 -3.03 6.13
C ASN A 82 3.75 -1.60 5.87
N HIS A 83 2.57 -1.44 5.28
CA HIS A 83 2.01 -0.11 5.00
C HIS A 83 0.50 -0.14 5.03
N ALA A 84 -0.11 0.99 5.38
CA ALA A 84 -1.55 1.18 5.23
C ALA A 84 -1.94 1.15 3.76
N ILE A 85 -3.12 0.62 3.45
CA ILE A 85 -3.68 0.70 2.10
C ILE A 85 -4.41 2.04 1.97
N THR A 86 -3.89 2.94 1.15
CA THR A 86 -4.45 4.29 0.98
C THR A 86 -5.17 4.44 -0.35
N SER A 87 -6.11 5.38 -0.42
CA SER A 87 -6.98 5.59 -1.58
C SER A 87 -6.26 6.14 -2.81
N ASP A 88 -5.04 6.65 -2.67
CA ASP A 88 -4.15 7.15 -3.73
C ASP A 88 -3.29 6.05 -4.37
N MET A 89 -3.13 4.89 -3.72
CA MET A 89 -2.39 3.76 -4.31
C MET A 89 -3.08 3.25 -5.58
N ARG A 90 -2.31 2.87 -6.59
CA ARG A 90 -2.84 2.30 -7.84
C ARG A 90 -2.02 1.08 -8.23
N LEU A 91 -2.67 -0.09 -8.31
CA LEU A 91 -2.06 -1.31 -8.84
C LEU A 91 -2.02 -1.22 -10.37
N GLN A 92 -0.82 -1.05 -10.91
CA GLN A 92 -0.57 -0.99 -12.35
C GLN A 92 -0.03 -2.34 -12.85
N PRO A 93 -0.46 -2.84 -14.02
CA PRO A 93 0.08 -4.06 -14.59
C PRO A 93 1.58 -3.87 -14.89
N ASN A 94 2.37 -4.92 -14.65
CA ASN A 94 3.80 -4.90 -15.02
C ASN A 94 3.97 -5.33 -16.49
N ILE A 95 4.80 -4.61 -17.24
CA ILE A 95 5.04 -4.91 -18.66
C ILE A 95 5.60 -6.32 -18.80
N GLY A 96 4.96 -7.15 -19.63
CA GLY A 96 5.38 -8.53 -19.88
C GLY A 96 5.03 -9.53 -18.76
N SER A 97 4.17 -9.16 -17.81
CA SER A 97 3.65 -10.09 -16.79
C SER A 97 2.15 -9.92 -16.60
N ASP A 98 1.42 -11.02 -16.74
CA ASP A 98 -0.03 -11.14 -16.46
C ASP A 98 -0.32 -11.40 -14.97
N ARG A 99 0.72 -11.69 -14.18
CA ARG A 99 0.64 -12.14 -12.78
C ARG A 99 1.39 -11.22 -11.84
N SER A 100 1.54 -9.94 -12.19
CA SER A 100 2.27 -8.98 -11.38
C SER A 100 1.66 -7.59 -11.39
N TRP A 101 1.67 -6.95 -10.22
CA TRP A 101 1.23 -5.58 -10.02
C TRP A 101 2.35 -4.72 -9.49
N VAL A 102 2.36 -3.44 -9.87
CA VAL A 102 3.30 -2.42 -9.43
C VAL A 102 2.52 -1.28 -8.76
N TRP A 103 3.00 -0.77 -7.63
CA TRP A 103 2.44 0.42 -6.99
C TRP A 103 3.49 1.20 -6.21
N LYS A 104 3.16 2.45 -5.91
CA LYS A 104 3.98 3.33 -5.08
C LYS A 104 3.42 3.36 -3.66
N VAL A 105 4.32 3.34 -2.69
CA VAL A 105 4.04 3.47 -1.26
C VAL A 105 4.81 4.66 -0.75
N THR A 106 4.12 5.60 -0.10
CA THR A 106 4.73 6.82 0.45
C THR A 106 5.46 6.57 1.76
N ALA A 107 4.96 5.65 2.59
CA ALA A 107 5.58 5.25 3.85
C ALA A 107 5.41 3.73 4.09
N ASP A 108 6.42 2.95 3.74
CA ASP A 108 6.55 1.54 4.13
C ASP A 108 7.39 1.41 5.40
N TYR A 109 6.85 0.68 6.37
CA TYR A 109 7.38 0.48 7.71
C TYR A 109 8.03 -0.90 7.87
N SER A 110 8.51 -1.53 6.79
CA SER A 110 9.27 -2.78 6.93
C SER A 110 10.70 -2.55 7.43
N GLU A 111 11.21 -1.32 7.26
CA GLU A 111 12.48 -0.85 7.78
C GLU A 111 12.22 0.37 8.70
N ASN A 112 13.22 0.74 9.50
CA ASN A 112 13.16 1.94 10.36
C ASN A 112 14.36 2.84 10.02
N PRO A 113 14.15 4.10 9.57
CA PRO A 113 12.88 4.83 9.44
C PRO A 113 11.98 4.34 8.26
N PRO A 114 10.69 4.74 8.22
CA PRO A 114 9.81 4.42 7.10
C PRO A 114 10.30 5.01 5.79
N THR A 115 10.18 4.24 4.70
CA THR A 115 10.71 4.63 3.38
C THR A 115 9.61 4.70 2.33
N ALA A 116 9.76 5.64 1.39
CA ALA A 116 8.96 5.62 0.16
C ALA A 116 9.52 4.54 -0.78
N GLU A 117 8.63 3.71 -1.33
CA GLU A 117 9.00 2.55 -2.14
C GLU A 117 8.16 2.49 -3.42
N THR A 118 8.76 2.01 -4.51
CA THR A 118 8.00 1.48 -5.64
C THR A 118 8.12 -0.03 -5.60
N LEU A 119 7.01 -0.70 -5.34
CA LEU A 119 6.94 -2.13 -5.10
C LEU A 119 6.34 -2.83 -6.31
N ALA A 120 6.82 -4.04 -6.58
CA ALA A 120 6.17 -4.96 -7.49
C ALA A 120 5.93 -6.30 -6.79
N ILE A 121 4.75 -6.87 -6.96
CA ILE A 121 4.41 -8.18 -6.41
C ILE A 121 4.07 -9.14 -7.54
N ARG A 122 4.56 -10.37 -7.44
CA ARG A 122 4.31 -11.45 -8.41
C ARG A 122 3.66 -12.64 -7.72
N PHE A 123 2.61 -13.14 -8.34
CA PHE A 123 1.88 -14.32 -7.90
C PHE A 123 2.18 -15.54 -8.78
N ALA A 124 1.68 -16.71 -8.38
CA ALA A 124 1.90 -17.96 -9.11
C ALA A 124 1.31 -17.92 -10.53
N ASN A 125 0.09 -17.40 -10.66
CA ASN A 125 -0.67 -17.33 -11.91
C ASN A 125 -1.48 -16.01 -11.98
N ALA A 126 -2.10 -15.74 -13.13
CA ALA A 126 -2.87 -14.52 -13.37
C ALA A 126 -4.14 -14.44 -12.50
N GLU A 127 -4.80 -15.58 -12.25
CA GLU A 127 -6.00 -15.64 -11.40
C GLU A 127 -5.71 -15.15 -9.97
N ASN A 128 -4.64 -15.65 -9.36
CA ASN A 128 -4.17 -15.23 -8.05
C ASN A 128 -3.83 -13.73 -8.01
N ALA A 129 -3.21 -13.22 -9.08
CA ALA A 129 -2.91 -11.81 -9.19
C ALA A 129 -4.20 -10.97 -9.24
N GLN A 130 -5.21 -11.41 -9.99
CA GLN A 130 -6.48 -10.71 -10.05
C GLN A 130 -7.23 -10.75 -8.72
N GLN A 131 -7.26 -11.90 -8.03
CA GLN A 131 -7.84 -12.02 -6.68
C GLN A 131 -7.18 -11.04 -5.70
N PHE A 132 -5.85 -10.91 -5.73
CA PHE A 132 -5.16 -9.92 -4.91
C PHE A 132 -5.58 -8.49 -5.25
N LYS A 133 -5.68 -8.16 -6.53
CA LYS A 133 -6.10 -6.82 -6.97
C LYS A 133 -7.51 -6.50 -6.47
N ASP A 134 -8.44 -7.42 -6.62
CA ASP A 134 -9.83 -7.24 -6.18
C ASP A 134 -9.90 -7.00 -4.67
N GLU A 135 -9.18 -7.79 -3.86
CA GLU A 135 -9.13 -7.61 -2.40
C GLU A 135 -8.40 -6.34 -1.98
N PHE A 136 -7.35 -5.94 -2.71
CA PHE A 136 -6.65 -4.69 -2.47
C PHE A 136 -7.56 -3.48 -2.72
N GLU A 137 -8.30 -3.48 -3.83
CA GLU A 137 -9.24 -2.39 -4.16
C GLU A 137 -10.44 -2.35 -3.20
N LYS A 138 -10.96 -3.50 -2.74
CA LYS A 138 -11.96 -3.56 -1.66
C LYS A 138 -11.42 -2.96 -0.36
N ALA A 139 -10.17 -3.24 -0.02
CA ALA A 139 -9.53 -2.68 1.16
C ALA A 139 -9.32 -1.16 1.03
N GLN A 140 -8.99 -0.65 -0.16
CA GLN A 140 -8.95 0.79 -0.44
C GLN A 140 -10.31 1.45 -0.21
N ALA A 141 -11.38 0.86 -0.73
CA ALA A 141 -12.73 1.39 -0.54
C ALA A 141 -13.13 1.40 0.95
N THR A 142 -12.81 0.34 1.68
CA THR A 142 -13.05 0.25 3.13
C THR A 142 -12.32 1.37 3.88
N ASN A 143 -11.02 1.54 3.62
CA ASN A 143 -10.23 2.57 4.28
C ASN A 143 -10.67 4.00 3.90
N ALA A 144 -11.06 4.23 2.65
CA ALA A 144 -11.58 5.51 2.19
C ALA A 144 -12.90 5.87 2.89
N GLY A 145 -13.81 4.90 3.06
CA GLY A 145 -15.07 5.09 3.79
C GLY A 145 -14.87 5.48 5.26
N LEU A 146 -13.79 5.01 5.88
CA LEU A 146 -13.44 5.36 7.27
C LEU A 146 -12.78 6.74 7.41
N ALA A 147 -12.09 7.22 6.36
CA ALA A 147 -11.45 8.54 6.38
C ALA A 147 -12.47 9.70 6.25
N GLY A 148 -13.67 9.43 5.74
CA GLY A 148 -14.76 10.39 5.58
C GLY A 148 -15.63 10.61 6.82
N GLY A 149 -15.32 9.99 7.97
CA GLY A 149 -16.11 10.10 9.19
C GLY A 149 -15.24 10.31 10.44
N SER A 150 -15.39 11.45 11.10
CA SER A 150 -15.05 11.65 12.51
C SER A 150 -15.84 12.84 13.07
N PRO A 151 -16.15 12.88 14.39
CA PRO A 151 -15.60 12.06 15.46
C PRO A 151 -16.64 11.30 16.32
N ALA A 152 -16.07 10.43 17.17
CA ALA A 152 -16.72 9.66 18.22
C ALA A 152 -17.57 10.51 19.19
N GLU A 153 -18.55 9.82 19.77
CA GLU A 153 -19.64 10.26 20.63
C GLU A 153 -19.22 11.12 21.85
N GLU A 154 -19.89 12.26 22.01
CA GLU A 154 -20.30 12.78 23.32
C GLU A 154 -21.84 12.76 23.41
N LYS A 155 -22.37 12.09 24.43
CA LYS A 155 -23.78 12.17 24.84
C LYS A 155 -24.00 13.44 25.66
N LYS A 156 -24.95 14.32 25.26
CA LYS A 156 -26.11 14.75 26.08
C LYS A 156 -27.00 15.84 25.44
N GLU A 157 -28.30 15.59 25.60
CA GLU A 157 -29.45 16.50 25.84
C GLU A 157 -30.13 17.31 24.71
N GLU A 158 -31.47 17.24 24.75
CA GLU A 158 -32.49 17.76 23.84
C GLU A 158 -32.63 19.30 23.84
N ALA A 159 -32.76 19.86 22.62
CA ALA A 159 -33.73 20.87 22.08
C ALA A 159 -34.14 22.13 22.90
N PRO A 160 -34.71 23.23 22.31
CA PRO A 160 -35.24 23.37 20.93
C PRO A 160 -35.00 24.73 20.18
N ALA A 161 -35.31 24.67 18.87
CA ALA A 161 -35.88 25.66 17.93
C ALA A 161 -35.72 27.19 18.08
N ALA A 162 -35.27 27.84 17.00
CA ALA A 162 -35.86 29.09 16.45
C ALA A 162 -35.46 29.30 14.96
N GLU A 163 -36.47 29.53 14.12
CA GLU A 163 -36.41 29.98 12.71
C GLU A 163 -35.80 31.41 12.62
N VAL A 164 -35.28 31.94 11.51
CA VAL A 164 -36.01 32.50 10.35
C VAL A 164 -35.01 33.21 9.36
N LYS A 165 -35.25 33.06 8.05
CA LYS A 165 -35.06 33.99 6.88
C LYS A 165 -33.80 34.10 5.99
N GLU A 166 -34.10 33.84 4.70
CA GLU A 166 -33.88 34.62 3.47
C GLU A 166 -32.48 34.77 2.83
N GLU A 167 -32.36 34.13 1.66
CA GLU A 167 -31.59 34.42 0.43
C GLU A 167 -31.70 35.91 -0.04
N PRO A 168 -30.96 36.45 -1.06
CA PRO A 168 -30.42 35.74 -2.24
C PRO A 168 -29.13 36.26 -2.95
N LYS A 169 -28.73 35.49 -3.99
CA LYS A 169 -28.10 35.88 -5.29
C LYS A 169 -26.68 36.51 -5.27
N ALA A 170 -25.77 36.31 -6.22
CA ALA A 170 -25.81 35.78 -7.59
C ALA A 170 -24.38 35.46 -8.10
N GLU A 171 -24.32 34.58 -9.13
CA GLU A 171 -23.46 34.65 -10.35
C GLU A 171 -21.91 34.55 -10.22
N GLU A 172 -21.14 33.99 -11.16
CA GLU A 172 -21.30 33.01 -12.25
C GLU A 172 -19.86 32.72 -12.76
N LYS A 173 -19.66 31.51 -13.31
CA LYS A 173 -18.69 31.11 -14.36
C LYS A 173 -17.42 31.95 -14.64
N SER A 174 -16.27 31.26 -14.63
CA SER A 174 -15.29 31.36 -15.74
C SER A 174 -14.30 30.19 -15.76
N GLU A 175 -14.79 28.99 -16.08
CA GLU A 175 -14.01 27.87 -16.60
C GLU A 175 -14.34 27.72 -18.09
N GLU A 176 -13.75 28.53 -18.96
CA GLU A 176 -13.79 28.27 -20.41
C GLU A 176 -12.68 28.99 -21.21
N LYS A 177 -11.66 29.56 -20.55
CA LYS A 177 -10.59 30.31 -21.24
C LYS A 177 -9.19 29.70 -21.11
N ALA A 178 -9.11 28.48 -20.56
CA ALA A 178 -7.83 27.78 -20.39
C ALA A 178 -7.58 26.71 -21.46
N GLU A 179 -8.61 26.18 -22.11
CA GLU A 179 -8.46 25.07 -23.06
C GLU A 179 -8.06 25.52 -24.47
N GLU A 180 -8.50 26.70 -24.93
CA GLU A 180 -8.20 27.18 -26.29
C GLU A 180 -6.73 27.62 -26.47
N LYS A 181 -6.00 27.87 -25.38
CA LYS A 181 -4.59 28.35 -25.43
C LYS A 181 -3.55 27.24 -25.36
N ALA A 182 -3.96 25.99 -25.13
CA ALA A 182 -3.05 24.84 -25.03
C ALA A 182 -2.93 24.08 -26.37
N GLU A 183 -3.97 24.06 -27.19
CA GLU A 183 -3.96 23.36 -28.48
C GLU A 183 -3.11 24.08 -29.54
N GLU A 184 -3.14 25.42 -29.61
CA GLU A 184 -2.36 26.18 -30.60
C GLU A 184 -0.83 26.06 -30.38
N LYS A 185 -0.39 25.78 -29.15
CA LYS A 185 1.03 25.64 -28.81
C LYS A 185 1.61 24.24 -29.06
N ALA A 186 0.75 23.25 -29.30
CA ALA A 186 1.16 21.87 -29.57
C ALA A 186 1.37 21.63 -31.08
N GLU A 187 0.62 22.30 -31.95
CA GLU A 187 0.78 22.16 -33.41
C GLU A 187 2.07 22.83 -33.92
N GLU A 188 2.46 23.99 -33.39
CA GLU A 188 3.67 24.69 -33.87
C GLU A 188 4.97 23.91 -33.59
N LYS A 189 5.01 23.10 -32.52
CA LYS A 189 6.18 22.26 -32.19
C LYS A 189 6.26 20.96 -32.99
N ALA A 190 5.16 20.49 -33.57
CA ALA A 190 5.15 19.27 -34.37
C ALA A 190 5.62 19.52 -35.81
N GLU A 191 5.49 20.75 -36.31
CA GLU A 191 5.92 21.12 -37.66
C GLU A 191 7.42 21.41 -37.76
N GLU A 192 8.06 21.86 -36.68
CA GLU A 192 9.50 22.18 -36.67
C GLU A 192 10.38 20.92 -36.67
N VAL A 193 9.92 19.81 -36.06
CA VAL A 193 10.68 18.55 -35.98
C VAL A 193 10.67 17.78 -37.31
N LYS A 194 9.70 18.03 -38.20
CA LYS A 194 9.61 17.34 -39.51
C LYS A 194 10.47 17.98 -40.61
N LYS A 195 11.17 19.08 -40.33
CA LYS A 195 12.05 19.74 -41.31
C LYS A 195 13.54 19.39 -41.15
N GLU A 196 13.91 18.59 -40.15
CA GLU A 196 15.31 18.19 -39.91
C GLU A 196 15.58 16.68 -40.04
N GLU A 197 14.69 15.92 -40.70
CA GLU A 197 14.97 14.53 -41.14
C GLU A 197 14.96 14.40 -42.67
#